data_AF-A0A3S4KQY0-F1
#
_entry.id   AF-A0A3S4KQY0-F1
#
_cell.length_a   1.000
_cell.length_b   1.000
_cell.length_c   1.000
_cell.angle_alpha   90.00
_cell.angle_beta   90.00
_cell.angle_gamma   90.00
#
_symmetry.space_group_name_H-M   'P 1'
#
loop_
_entity.id
_entity.type
_entity.pdbx_description
1 polymer ?
#
loop_
_entity_poly.entity_id
_entity_poly.type
_entity_poly.pdbx_seq_one_letter_code
_entity_poly.pdbx_strand_id
1 'polypeptide(L)' 'MTAPVFVAPGKIIAALNIAAPENRVPEERIGELGDMVARAAHRISAALGFRSPAANEIAS' A
#
# COMPACT_ATOMS: atom_id res chain seq x y z
N MET A 1 8.76 3.46 5.39
CA MET A 1 7.32 3.08 5.47
C MET A 1 7.08 2.00 4.43
N THR A 2 6.34 0.94 4.78
CA THR A 2 6.23 -0.27 3.94
C THR A 2 4.77 -0.70 3.80
N ALA A 3 4.36 -1.14 2.61
CA ALA A 3 3.06 -1.74 2.36
C ALA A 3 3.18 -3.05 1.54
N PRO A 4 2.33 -4.05 1.79
CA PRO A 4 2.36 -5.34 1.10
C PRO A 4 1.77 -5.26 -0.32
N VAL A 5 2.28 -6.12 -1.21
CA VAL A 5 1.74 -6.36 -2.55
C VAL A 5 1.11 -7.76 -2.60
N PHE A 6 -0.15 -7.81 -3.03
CA PHE A 6 -0.95 -9.03 -3.08
C PHE A 6 -1.16 -9.51 -4.51
N VAL A 7 -1.32 -10.82 -4.68
CA VAL A 7 -1.82 -11.46 -5.92
C VAL A 7 -3.14 -12.19 -5.72
N ALA A 8 -3.46 -12.56 -4.49
CA ALA A 8 -4.69 -13.21 -4.08
C ALA A 8 -4.96 -12.88 -2.60
N PRO A 9 -6.20 -13.04 -2.10
CA PRO A 9 -6.51 -12.84 -0.69
C PRO A 9 -5.55 -13.63 0.22
N GLY A 10 -4.92 -12.96 1.18
CA GLY A 10 -3.94 -13.57 2.09
C GLY A 10 -2.58 -13.94 1.48
N LYS A 11 -2.38 -13.76 0.17
CA LYS A 11 -1.12 -14.10 -0.52
C LYS A 11 -0.31 -12.85 -0.87
N ILE A 12 0.64 -12.52 0.01
CA ILE A 12 1.65 -11.48 -0.19
C ILE A 12 2.82 -12.06 -0.99
N ILE A 13 3.28 -11.35 -2.00
CA ILE A 13 4.43 -11.77 -2.83
C ILE A 13 5.61 -10.80 -2.81
N ALA A 14 5.36 -9.56 -2.38
CA ALA A 14 6.36 -8.50 -2.30
C ALA A 14 5.90 -7.43 -1.31
N ALA A 15 6.78 -6.48 -1.02
CA ALA A 15 6.45 -5.27 -0.28
C ALA A 15 7.05 -4.05 -1.00
N LEU A 16 6.31 -2.93 -1.00
CA LEU A 16 6.79 -1.64 -1.45
C LEU A 16 7.23 -0.83 -0.24
N ASN A 17 8.45 -0.29 -0.28
CA ASN A 17 9.02 0.52 0.79
C ASN A 17 9.56 1.84 0.25
N ILE A 18 9.45 2.89 1.07
CA ILE A 18 10.25 4.11 0.91
C ILE A 18 11.11 4.31 2.16
N ALA A 19 12.38 4.59 1.92
CA ALA A 19 13.34 4.98 2.94
C ALA A 19 13.68 6.47 2.76
N ALA A 20 13.77 7.18 3.88
CA ALA A 20 14.18 8.58 3.92
C ALA A 20 14.93 8.85 5.23
N PRO A 21 15.85 9.83 5.26
CA PRO A 21 16.47 10.27 6.50
C PRO A 21 15.44 10.80 7.49
N GLU A 22 15.60 10.50 8.77
CA GLU A 22 14.67 10.87 9.84
C GLU A 22 14.43 12.39 9.90
N ASN A 23 15.49 13.19 9.75
CA ASN A 23 15.40 14.65 9.71
C ASN A 23 14.68 15.23 8.48
N ARG A 24 14.27 14.40 7.52
CA ARG A 24 13.46 14.81 6.35
C ARG A 24 12.02 14.31 6.42
N VAL A 25 11.67 13.52 7.44
CA VAL A 25 10.33 12.99 7.64
C VAL A 25 9.87 13.34 9.06
N PRO A 26 9.30 14.55 9.24
CA PRO A 26 8.59 14.89 10.46
C PRO A 26 7.48 13.88 10.78
N GLU A 27 7.21 13.66 12.06
CA GLU A 27 6.26 12.65 12.53
C GLU A 27 4.85 12.88 11.95
N GLU A 28 4.43 14.14 11.83
CA GLU A 28 3.14 14.52 11.23
C GLU A 28 2.99 14.08 9.77
N ARG A 29 4.10 13.82 9.05
CA ARG A 29 4.09 13.37 7.65
C ARG A 29 4.09 11.85 7.50
N ILE A 30 4.36 11.10 8.58
CA ILE A 30 4.44 9.63 8.50
C ILE A 30 3.12 9.03 8.04
N GLY A 31 1.98 9.55 8.51
CA GLY A 31 0.65 9.12 8.09
C GLY A 31 0.41 9.35 6.59
N GLU A 32 0.60 10.58 6.12
CA GLU A 32 0.44 10.96 4.70
C GLU A 32 1.31 10.08 3.77
N LEU A 33 2.59 9.93 4.12
CA LEU A 33 3.53 9.13 3.34
C LEU A 33 3.18 7.63 3.40
N GLY A 34 2.73 7.13 4.54
CA GLY A 34 2.20 5.78 4.70
C GLY A 34 1.04 5.51 3.75
N ASP A 35 0.08 6.44 3.68
CA ASP A 35 -1.07 6.34 2.78
C ASP A 35 -0.65 6.34 1.30
N MET A 36 0.34 7.15 0.93
CA MET A 36 0.89 7.15 -0.42
C MET A 36 1.51 5.79 -0.78
N VAL A 37 2.28 5.19 0.13
CA VAL A 37 2.89 3.86 -0.05
C VAL A 37 1.83 2.78 -0.15
N ALA A 38 0.80 2.83 0.71
CA ALA A 38 -0.32 1.90 0.66
C ALA A 38 -1.09 1.98 -0.67
N ARG A 39 -1.42 3.19 -1.14
CA ARG A 39 -2.07 3.40 -2.45
C ARG A 39 -1.21 2.89 -3.60
N ALA A 40 0.10 3.12 -3.56
CA ALA A 40 1.01 2.63 -4.58
C ALA A 40 1.08 1.09 -4.60
N ALA A 41 1.20 0.45 -3.43
CA ALA A 41 1.19 -1.01 -3.33
C ALA A 41 -0.15 -1.62 -3.78
N HIS A 42 -1.27 -0.94 -3.51
CA HIS A 42 -2.58 -1.35 -4.00
C HIS A 42 -2.67 -1.29 -5.52
N ARG A 43 -2.16 -0.22 -6.15
CA ARG A 43 -2.11 -0.10 -7.62
C ARG A 43 -1.26 -1.20 -8.26
N ILE A 44 -0.13 -1.55 -7.65
CA ILE A 44 0.70 -2.68 -8.11
C ILE A 44 -0.09 -3.99 -7.99
N SER A 45 -0.73 -4.23 -6.85
CA SER A 45 -1.56 -5.42 -6.62
C SER A 45 -2.67 -5.54 -7.68
N ALA A 46 -3.37 -4.44 -7.98
CA ALA A 46 -4.40 -4.38 -9.02
C ALA A 46 -3.85 -4.69 -10.41
N ALA A 47 -2.67 -4.16 -10.76
CA ALA A 47 -1.99 -4.47 -12.03
C ALA A 47 -1.58 -5.95 -12.14
N LEU A 48 -1.38 -6.62 -11.01
CA LEU A 48 -1.11 -8.07 -10.94
C LEU A 48 -2.38 -8.92 -10.88
N GLY A 49 -3.56 -8.32 -11.03
CA GLY A 49 -4.85 -9.02 -11.06
C GLY A 49 -5.52 -9.21 -9.70
N PHE A 50 -4.93 -8.70 -8.61
CA PHE A 50 -5.59 -8.73 -7.30
C PHE A 50 -6.74 -7.71 -7.24
N ARG A 51 -7.94 -8.18 -6.90
CA ARG A 51 -9.09 -7.31 -6.57
C ARG A 51 -9.30 -7.35 -5.06
N SER A 52 -9.21 -6.18 -4.43
CA SER A 52 -9.43 -6.09 -2.99
C SER A 52 -10.90 -6.36 -2.65
N PRO A 53 -11.20 -7.18 -1.62
CA PRO A 53 -12.56 -7.37 -1.12
C PRO A 53 -13.25 -6.05 -0.72
N ALA A 54 -12.49 -5.08 -0.18
CA ALA A 54 -13.02 -3.79 0.26
C ALA A 54 -13.55 -2.90 -0.88
N ALA A 55 -13.13 -3.14 -2.13
CA ALA A 55 -13.70 -2.43 -3.28
C ALA A 55 -15.15 -2.88 -3.58
N ASN A 56 -15.57 -4.04 -3.07
CA ASN A 56 -16.87 -4.64 -3.34
C ASN A 56 -17.95 -4.17 -2.34
N GLU A 57 -17.59 -3.61 -1.19
CA GLU A 57 -18.53 -3.14 -0.16
C GLU A 57 -19.13 -1.75 -0.46
N ILE A 58 -18.55 -1.00 -1.39
CA ILE A 58 -19.01 0.36 -1.75
C ILE A 58 -19.98 0.32 -2.95
N ALA A 59 -20.10 -0.84 -3.61
CA ALA A 59 -20.89 -1.03 -4.83
C ALA A 59 -22.12 -1.95 -4.62
N SER A 60 -22.57 -2.14 -3.38
CA SER A 60 -23.77 -2.92 -3.01
C SER A 60 -24.71 -2.11 -2.15
#